data_AF-A0A9J7L1A6-F1
#
_entry.id   AF-A0A9J7L1A6-F1
#
_cell.length_a   1.000
_cell.length_b   1.000
_cell.length_c   1.000
_cell.angle_alpha   90.00
_cell.angle_beta   90.00
_cell.angle_gamma   90.00
#
_symmetry.space_group_name_H-M   'P 1'
#
loop_
_entity.id
_entity.type
_entity.pdbx_description
1 polymer ?
#
loop_
_entity_poly.entity_id
_entity_poly.type
_entity_poly.pdbx_seq_one_letter_code
_entity_poly.pdbx_strand_id
1 'polypeptide(L)'
;MNAVSSQVPSLGTQFRKEVESHPAMAPLVLEEDPEIYEEVDGRVSVLVAEYNALCEDNNPDKFDSSLRKVYKTSAITESYLVHGRDFILAKFADGTIAYLKVVGGEVREDIDGYVFNGGLAELVAYHLDRLLGMGRAAVSAARRLRLDGTVPINGVINVQGEVLEDFSGKRDTLGRYLTESKTTSKSIQWIANQLQKGQHELHHSLNVVVVGKMKSLKDNIELHPQVREFFNHSANVSQLENVGVTRQMLRDLADIFVFDFLIHNPTKERLAMSELRFVSNDNDKAFWPDVSTNVCESILRCPASLQPEGTRASTEKNDACPNIRSNPDVLPSDQFVNCRFTKHIASRLKRFSDKTGPGQMFSSKLRRSLIMNETVDIHSFKSYFGKVDLYEGIGARLDRLANYIKQCMVRFGDGIFI
;
A
#
# COMPACT_ATOMS: atom_id res chain seq x y z
N MET A 1 -19.94 16.42 -26.37
CA MET A 1 -18.69 15.65 -26.44
C MET A 1 -18.66 14.74 -25.23
N ASN A 2 -18.75 13.43 -25.44
CA ASN A 2 -18.79 12.46 -24.33
C ASN A 2 -17.39 12.31 -23.73
N ALA A 3 -17.29 12.36 -22.41
CA ALA A 3 -16.04 12.17 -21.68
C ALA A 3 -15.49 10.76 -21.95
N VAL A 4 -14.18 10.68 -22.18
CA VAL A 4 -13.41 9.44 -22.39
C VAL A 4 -13.54 8.47 -21.20
N SER A 5 -14.03 8.93 -20.03
CA SER A 5 -14.36 8.06 -18.88
C SER A 5 -15.59 7.16 -19.07
N SER A 6 -16.38 7.36 -20.14
CA SER A 6 -17.59 6.57 -20.43
C SER A 6 -17.34 5.33 -21.30
N GLN A 7 -16.12 5.15 -21.83
CA GLN A 7 -15.78 4.03 -22.72
C GLN A 7 -14.95 2.93 -22.06
N VAL A 8 -14.51 3.11 -20.81
CA VAL A 8 -13.81 2.08 -20.04
C VAL A 8 -14.82 1.39 -19.13
N PRO A 9 -15.18 0.11 -19.34
CA PRO A 9 -16.05 -0.61 -18.42
C PRO A 9 -15.45 -0.57 -17.00
N SER A 10 -16.28 -0.42 -15.97
CA SER A 10 -15.77 -0.38 -14.58
C SER A 10 -14.94 -1.64 -14.28
N LEU A 11 -13.96 -1.55 -13.37
CA LEU A 11 -13.17 -2.72 -12.96
C LEU A 11 -14.12 -3.84 -12.51
N GLY A 12 -15.17 -3.49 -11.74
CA GLY A 12 -16.24 -4.40 -11.37
C GLY A 12 -16.95 -5.05 -12.56
N THR A 13 -17.21 -4.31 -13.67
CA THR A 13 -17.81 -4.86 -14.90
C THR A 13 -16.84 -5.77 -15.67
N GLN A 14 -15.56 -5.42 -15.72
CA GLN A 14 -14.52 -6.23 -16.37
C GLN A 14 -14.28 -7.53 -15.59
N PHE A 15 -14.14 -7.43 -14.27
CA PHE A 15 -13.99 -8.56 -13.36
C PHE A 15 -15.25 -9.42 -13.31
N ARG A 16 -16.45 -8.84 -13.32
CA ARG A 16 -17.72 -9.58 -13.40
C ARG A 16 -17.76 -10.44 -14.66
N LYS A 17 -17.42 -9.88 -15.83
CA LYS A 17 -17.35 -10.63 -17.09
C LYS A 17 -16.32 -11.77 -17.02
N GLU A 18 -15.18 -11.54 -16.38
CA GLU A 18 -14.12 -12.54 -16.21
C GLU A 18 -14.54 -13.67 -15.25
N VAL A 19 -15.22 -13.33 -14.14
CA VAL A 19 -15.75 -14.29 -13.13
C VAL A 19 -16.93 -15.08 -13.66
N GLU A 20 -17.89 -14.44 -14.34
CA GLU A 20 -19.06 -15.08 -14.98
C GLU A 20 -18.64 -16.02 -16.12
N SER A 21 -17.52 -15.72 -16.79
CA SER A 21 -16.95 -16.59 -17.82
C SER A 21 -16.18 -17.80 -17.28
N HIS A 22 -15.90 -17.85 -15.97
CA HIS A 22 -15.07 -18.89 -15.37
C HIS A 22 -15.95 -20.04 -14.83
N PRO A 23 -15.86 -21.26 -15.40
CA PRO A 23 -16.82 -22.35 -15.16
C PRO A 23 -16.86 -22.87 -13.72
N ALA A 24 -15.82 -22.62 -12.92
CA ALA A 24 -15.78 -22.97 -11.50
C ALA A 24 -16.27 -21.86 -10.55
N MET A 25 -16.23 -20.59 -10.98
CA MET A 25 -16.61 -19.44 -10.12
C MET A 25 -18.06 -19.01 -10.34
N ALA A 26 -18.58 -19.19 -11.56
CA ALA A 26 -19.95 -18.83 -11.91
C ALA A 26 -21.04 -19.48 -11.02
N PRO A 27 -20.94 -20.75 -10.57
CA PRO A 27 -21.96 -21.36 -9.70
C PRO A 27 -21.96 -20.81 -8.26
N LEU A 28 -20.80 -20.40 -7.74
CA LEU A 28 -20.62 -19.99 -6.34
C LEU A 28 -21.14 -18.58 -6.06
N VAL A 29 -21.17 -17.71 -7.08
CA VAL A 29 -21.82 -16.39 -7.01
C VAL A 29 -23.33 -16.50 -6.73
N LEU A 30 -23.93 -17.66 -7.00
CA LEU A 30 -25.36 -17.91 -6.85
C LEU A 30 -25.73 -18.66 -5.55
N GLU A 31 -24.77 -19.16 -4.77
CA GLU A 31 -25.03 -20.02 -3.60
C GLU A 31 -24.94 -19.32 -2.22
N GLU A 32 -24.38 -18.10 -2.10
CA GLU A 32 -24.33 -17.36 -0.82
C GLU A 32 -25.44 -16.31 -0.66
N ASP A 33 -25.92 -16.19 0.59
CA ASP A 33 -27.14 -15.52 1.08
C ASP A 33 -27.41 -14.09 0.50
N PRO A 34 -28.62 -13.78 -0.01
CA PRO A 34 -28.93 -12.54 -0.73
C PRO A 34 -28.83 -11.22 0.05
N GLU A 35 -28.79 -11.22 1.39
CA GLU A 35 -28.75 -9.99 2.22
C GLU A 35 -27.44 -9.19 2.07
N ILE A 36 -26.46 -9.77 1.39
CA ILE A 36 -25.17 -9.18 1.06
C ILE A 36 -25.27 -8.31 -0.22
N TYR A 37 -26.34 -8.37 -1.02
CA TYR A 37 -26.33 -7.90 -2.42
C TYR A 37 -26.90 -6.51 -2.72
N GLU A 38 -27.13 -5.60 -1.76
CA GLU A 38 -27.55 -4.22 -2.11
C GLU A 38 -26.37 -3.28 -2.53
N GLU A 39 -25.11 -3.72 -2.45
CA GLU A 39 -23.91 -2.90 -2.75
C GLU A 39 -23.06 -3.47 -3.92
N VAL A 40 -23.68 -3.69 -5.09
CA VAL A 40 -23.18 -4.62 -6.14
C VAL A 40 -21.94 -4.16 -6.93
N ASP A 41 -21.52 -2.89 -6.96
CA ASP A 41 -20.41 -2.50 -7.86
C ASP A 41 -18.99 -2.61 -7.26
N GLY A 42 -18.86 -2.86 -5.95
CA GLY A 42 -17.55 -2.92 -5.26
C GLY A 42 -17.05 -4.33 -4.90
N ARG A 43 -17.81 -5.38 -5.22
CA ARG A 43 -17.69 -6.68 -4.52
C ARG A 43 -16.99 -7.81 -5.27
N VAL A 44 -16.68 -7.66 -6.57
CA VAL A 44 -16.00 -8.73 -7.31
C VAL A 44 -14.54 -8.88 -6.87
N SER A 45 -13.85 -7.78 -6.52
CA SER A 45 -12.49 -7.84 -5.98
C SER A 45 -12.43 -8.47 -4.58
N VAL A 46 -13.46 -8.27 -3.75
CA VAL A 46 -13.59 -8.87 -2.42
C VAL A 46 -13.87 -10.37 -2.52
N LEU A 47 -14.82 -10.76 -3.38
CA LEU A 47 -15.11 -12.17 -3.64
C LEU A 47 -13.91 -12.89 -4.27
N VAL A 48 -13.14 -12.24 -5.15
CA VAL A 48 -11.90 -12.79 -5.69
C VAL A 48 -10.80 -12.86 -4.62
N ALA A 49 -10.66 -11.85 -3.75
CA ALA A 49 -9.69 -11.86 -2.65
C ALA A 49 -10.02 -12.92 -1.57
N GLU A 50 -11.31 -13.11 -1.25
CA GLU A 50 -11.81 -14.14 -0.34
C GLU A 50 -11.80 -15.53 -1.00
N TYR A 51 -12.10 -15.66 -2.29
CA TYR A 51 -11.91 -16.91 -3.05
C TYR A 51 -10.43 -17.30 -3.12
N ASN A 52 -9.52 -16.36 -3.40
CA ASN A 52 -8.06 -16.56 -3.33
C ASN A 52 -7.60 -16.90 -1.90
N ALA A 53 -8.36 -16.50 -0.87
CA ALA A 53 -8.12 -16.86 0.53
C ALA A 53 -8.63 -18.25 0.92
N LEU A 54 -9.70 -18.72 0.27
CA LEU A 54 -10.46 -19.91 0.67
C LEU A 54 -10.22 -21.12 -0.23
N CYS A 55 -9.98 -20.93 -1.53
CA CYS A 55 -9.87 -22.02 -2.50
C CYS A 55 -8.42 -22.41 -2.87
N GLU A 56 -7.42 -21.59 -2.55
CA GLU A 56 -6.04 -21.90 -2.91
C GLU A 56 -5.19 -22.25 -1.69
N ASP A 57 -5.12 -23.54 -1.40
CA ASP A 57 -3.86 -24.12 -0.94
C ASP A 57 -2.78 -23.79 -1.99
N ASN A 58 -1.90 -22.84 -1.64
CA ASN A 58 -0.54 -22.64 -2.14
C ASN A 58 -0.21 -21.79 -3.39
N ASN A 59 -1.09 -21.02 -4.05
CA ASN A 59 -0.58 -20.15 -5.13
C ASN A 59 -1.24 -18.78 -5.38
N PRO A 60 -1.06 -17.80 -4.47
CA PRO A 60 -1.53 -16.43 -4.64
C PRO A 60 -0.93 -15.66 -5.85
N ASP A 61 -0.12 -16.31 -6.70
CA ASP A 61 0.51 -15.74 -7.89
C ASP A 61 -0.33 -15.93 -9.18
N LYS A 62 -1.45 -16.68 -9.15
CA LYS A 62 -2.19 -17.04 -10.39
C LYS A 62 -2.86 -15.85 -11.08
N PHE A 63 -3.58 -15.01 -10.34
CA PHE A 63 -4.23 -13.79 -10.89
C PHE A 63 -3.34 -12.53 -10.79
N ASP A 64 -2.41 -12.53 -9.84
CA ASP A 64 -1.38 -11.49 -9.70
C ASP A 64 -0.39 -11.46 -10.88
N SER A 65 -0.33 -12.56 -11.65
CA SER A 65 0.61 -12.74 -12.75
C SER A 65 0.45 -11.74 -13.89
N SER A 66 -0.76 -11.32 -14.26
CA SER A 66 -0.98 -10.56 -15.51
C SER A 66 -0.58 -9.07 -15.41
N LEU A 67 -1.09 -8.33 -14.42
CA LEU A 67 -0.79 -6.91 -14.26
C LEU A 67 0.67 -6.70 -13.80
N ARG A 68 1.19 -7.54 -12.90
CA ARG A 68 2.61 -7.47 -12.53
C ARG A 68 3.52 -7.88 -13.69
N LYS A 69 3.10 -8.77 -14.59
CA LYS A 69 3.81 -9.06 -15.84
C LYS A 69 3.85 -7.83 -16.74
N VAL A 70 2.75 -7.09 -16.87
CA VAL A 70 2.73 -5.79 -17.58
C VAL A 70 3.75 -4.85 -16.95
N TYR A 71 3.70 -4.63 -15.64
CA TYR A 71 4.63 -3.74 -14.95
C TYR A 71 6.08 -4.12 -15.16
N LYS A 72 6.41 -5.41 -15.11
CA LYS A 72 7.78 -5.91 -15.26
C LYS A 72 8.30 -5.87 -16.69
N THR A 73 7.45 -6.12 -17.69
CA THR A 73 7.92 -6.47 -19.04
C THR A 73 7.33 -5.62 -20.17
N SER A 74 6.17 -4.99 -19.96
CA SER A 74 5.52 -4.22 -21.03
C SER A 74 6.34 -2.99 -21.42
N ALA A 75 6.31 -2.66 -22.71
CA ALA A 75 6.96 -1.47 -23.24
C ALA A 75 6.28 -0.21 -22.70
N ILE A 76 7.08 0.83 -22.42
CA ILE A 76 6.59 2.15 -22.02
C ILE A 76 6.43 2.96 -23.29
N THR A 77 5.23 3.49 -23.52
CA THR A 77 4.89 4.28 -24.72
C THR A 77 4.88 5.78 -24.46
N GLU A 78 4.64 6.19 -23.21
CA GLU A 78 4.72 7.58 -22.78
C GLU A 78 5.36 7.65 -21.39
N SER A 79 6.21 8.66 -21.13
CA SER A 79 6.72 8.91 -19.78
C SER A 79 6.93 10.40 -19.50
N TYR A 80 6.74 10.77 -18.24
CA TYR A 80 6.90 12.13 -17.73
C TYR A 80 7.69 12.12 -16.43
N LEU A 81 8.71 12.98 -16.33
CA LEU A 81 9.35 13.27 -15.05
C LEU A 81 8.45 14.20 -14.25
N VAL A 82 8.27 13.91 -12.95
CA VAL A 82 7.43 14.74 -12.08
C VAL A 82 8.31 15.61 -11.20
N HIS A 83 8.22 16.92 -11.39
CA HIS A 83 8.97 17.90 -10.64
C HIS A 83 8.63 17.83 -9.14
N GLY A 84 9.66 17.74 -8.30
CA GLY A 84 9.52 17.62 -6.84
C GLY A 84 9.20 16.19 -6.37
N ARG A 85 9.40 15.17 -7.21
CA ARG A 85 9.14 13.76 -6.88
C ARG A 85 10.28 12.85 -7.32
N ASP A 86 10.38 11.69 -6.68
CA ASP A 86 11.35 10.62 -6.95
C ASP A 86 10.86 9.60 -7.99
N PHE A 87 9.80 9.91 -8.73
CA PHE A 87 9.15 8.97 -9.64
C PHE A 87 8.93 9.54 -11.04
N ILE A 88 8.82 8.61 -11.98
CA ILE A 88 8.40 8.85 -13.37
C ILE A 88 6.93 8.41 -13.52
N LEU A 89 6.08 9.24 -14.10
CA LEU A 89 4.75 8.81 -14.51
C LEU A 89 4.85 8.15 -15.88
N ALA A 90 4.44 6.88 -16.01
CA ALA A 90 4.54 6.15 -17.27
C ALA A 90 3.21 5.54 -17.70
N LYS A 91 3.05 5.42 -19.01
CA LYS A 91 1.99 4.67 -19.67
C LYS A 91 2.59 3.51 -20.45
N PHE A 92 2.06 2.32 -20.24
CA PHE A 92 2.46 1.10 -20.91
C PHE A 92 1.68 0.88 -22.21
N ALA A 93 2.17 -0.03 -23.05
CA ALA A 93 1.59 -0.33 -24.37
C ALA A 93 0.14 -0.81 -24.34
N ASP A 94 -0.32 -1.40 -23.24
CA ASP A 94 -1.71 -1.82 -23.02
C ASP A 94 -2.62 -0.67 -22.54
N GLY A 95 -2.07 0.53 -22.39
CA GLY A 95 -2.76 1.71 -21.88
C GLY A 95 -2.71 1.87 -20.35
N THR A 96 -2.12 0.91 -19.63
CA THR A 96 -2.00 0.97 -18.17
C THR A 96 -1.08 2.13 -17.75
N ILE A 97 -1.44 2.85 -16.68
CA ILE A 97 -0.66 3.98 -16.14
C ILE A 97 -0.15 3.63 -14.75
N ALA A 98 1.13 3.92 -14.48
CA ALA A 98 1.76 3.66 -13.19
C ALA A 98 2.82 4.71 -12.84
N TYR A 99 3.15 4.76 -11.55
CA TYR A 99 4.29 5.50 -11.02
C TYR A 99 5.51 4.57 -10.98
N LEU A 100 6.61 4.98 -11.60
CA LEU A 100 7.89 4.28 -11.55
C LEU A 100 8.73 4.97 -10.49
N LYS A 101 8.58 4.56 -9.23
CA LYS A 101 9.33 5.10 -8.10
C LYS A 101 10.78 4.63 -8.18
N VAL A 102 11.72 5.55 -8.31
CA VAL A 102 13.13 5.23 -8.49
C VAL A 102 13.72 4.74 -7.17
N VAL A 103 14.51 3.66 -7.25
CA VAL A 103 15.16 3.04 -6.09
C VAL A 103 16.67 3.28 -6.17
N GLY A 104 17.17 4.02 -5.18
CA GLY A 104 18.59 4.31 -4.99
C GLY A 104 19.25 3.41 -3.95
N GLY A 105 20.59 3.35 -3.97
CA GLY A 105 21.38 2.56 -3.01
C GLY A 105 21.53 3.19 -1.61
N GLU A 106 21.12 4.45 -1.46
CA GLU A 106 21.24 5.23 -0.22
C GLU A 106 20.00 5.07 0.68
N VAL A 107 20.06 5.64 1.88
CA VAL A 107 18.89 5.74 2.79
C VAL A 107 17.82 6.65 2.18
N ARG A 108 16.60 6.63 2.71
CA ARG A 108 15.59 7.62 2.28
C ARG A 108 15.99 9.01 2.74
N GLU A 109 15.62 10.01 1.94
CA GLU A 109 15.98 11.40 2.16
C GLU A 109 14.73 12.29 2.12
N ASP A 110 14.71 13.36 2.91
CA ASP A 110 13.69 14.40 2.78
C ASP A 110 14.20 15.47 1.81
N ILE A 111 13.51 15.62 0.68
CA ILE A 111 13.80 16.64 -0.32
C ILE A 111 12.52 17.44 -0.58
N ASP A 112 12.58 18.73 -0.26
CA ASP A 112 11.49 19.70 -0.42
C ASP A 112 10.17 19.24 0.25
N GLY A 113 10.26 18.56 1.40
CA GLY A 113 9.10 18.11 2.20
C GLY A 113 8.52 16.76 1.78
N TYR A 114 9.23 16.02 0.93
CA TYR A 114 8.83 14.70 0.43
C TYR A 114 9.90 13.66 0.75
N VAL A 115 9.47 12.44 1.08
CA VAL A 115 10.36 11.32 1.33
C VAL A 115 10.71 10.66 0.00
N PHE A 116 11.98 10.76 -0.38
CA PHE A 116 12.53 10.18 -1.59
C PHE A 116 13.02 8.74 -1.33
N ASN A 117 13.17 7.96 -2.40
CA ASN A 117 13.52 6.54 -2.34
C ASN A 117 12.42 5.72 -1.65
N GLY A 118 11.14 6.04 -1.85
CA GLY A 118 10.01 5.34 -1.20
C GLY A 118 9.62 4.00 -1.83
N GLY A 119 10.19 3.66 -2.99
CA GLY A 119 9.72 2.56 -3.84
C GLY A 119 9.72 1.18 -3.19
N LEU A 120 10.79 0.81 -2.46
CA LEU A 120 10.86 -0.52 -1.82
C LEU A 120 9.86 -0.67 -0.68
N ALA A 121 9.51 0.42 0.02
CA ALA A 121 8.44 0.38 1.01
C ALA A 121 7.08 0.06 0.39
N GLU A 122 6.74 0.66 -0.76
CA GLU A 122 5.51 0.33 -1.51
C GLU A 122 5.48 -1.14 -1.92
N LEU A 123 6.62 -1.65 -2.41
CA LEU A 123 6.75 -3.04 -2.82
C LEU A 123 6.49 -4.00 -1.65
N VAL A 124 7.15 -3.77 -0.52
CA VAL A 124 7.00 -4.61 0.67
C VAL A 124 5.58 -4.49 1.24
N ALA A 125 5.02 -3.29 1.30
CA ALA A 125 3.65 -3.03 1.72
C ALA A 125 2.66 -3.83 0.86
N TYR A 126 2.83 -3.81 -0.46
CA TYR A 126 2.01 -4.59 -1.39
C TYR A 126 2.08 -6.11 -1.10
N HIS A 127 3.28 -6.67 -0.91
CA HIS A 127 3.42 -8.11 -0.60
C HIS A 127 2.84 -8.49 0.76
N LEU A 128 2.98 -7.61 1.75
CA LEU A 128 2.38 -7.77 3.08
C LEU A 128 0.84 -7.78 2.99
N ASP A 129 0.26 -6.79 2.31
CA ASP A 129 -1.19 -6.65 2.09
C ASP A 129 -1.77 -7.90 1.41
N ARG A 130 -1.08 -8.39 0.38
CA ARG A 130 -1.44 -9.60 -0.36
C ARG A 130 -1.41 -10.85 0.52
N LEU A 131 -0.35 -11.05 1.29
CA LEU A 131 -0.21 -12.22 2.17
C LEU A 131 -1.24 -12.23 3.31
N LEU A 132 -1.63 -11.05 3.79
CA LEU A 132 -2.68 -10.89 4.80
C LEU A 132 -4.10 -10.93 4.21
N GLY A 133 -4.23 -10.86 2.87
CA GLY A 133 -5.52 -10.90 2.18
C GLY A 133 -6.34 -9.62 2.34
N MET A 134 -5.70 -8.48 2.59
CA MET A 134 -6.39 -7.20 2.81
C MET A 134 -6.83 -6.53 1.51
N GLY A 135 -6.01 -6.61 0.45
CA GLY A 135 -6.33 -6.14 -0.90
C GLY A 135 -6.45 -4.63 -1.02
N ARG A 136 -5.66 -3.85 -0.26
CA ARG A 136 -5.79 -2.38 -0.14
C ARG A 136 -4.61 -1.60 -0.68
N ALA A 137 -3.46 -2.24 -0.85
CA ALA A 137 -2.28 -1.61 -1.42
C ALA A 137 -2.36 -1.60 -2.95
N ALA A 138 -1.76 -0.59 -3.58
CA ALA A 138 -1.62 -0.58 -5.03
C ALA A 138 -0.74 -1.76 -5.48
N VAL A 139 -1.13 -2.41 -6.58
CA VAL A 139 -0.31 -3.47 -7.18
C VAL A 139 1.06 -2.92 -7.50
N SER A 140 2.09 -3.61 -7.01
CA SER A 140 3.47 -3.17 -7.13
C SER A 140 4.38 -4.27 -7.69
N ALA A 141 5.38 -3.87 -8.47
CA ALA A 141 6.39 -4.77 -9.00
C ALA A 141 7.73 -4.06 -9.16
N ALA A 142 8.81 -4.76 -8.82
CA ALA A 142 10.15 -4.30 -9.14
C ALA A 142 10.44 -4.47 -10.64
N ARG A 143 11.15 -3.49 -11.22
CA ARG A 143 11.64 -3.53 -12.59
C ARG A 143 13.00 -2.86 -12.69
N ARG A 144 13.93 -3.48 -13.42
CA ARG A 144 15.12 -2.79 -13.91
C ARG A 144 14.79 -2.15 -15.26
N LEU A 145 14.71 -0.83 -15.29
CA LEU A 145 14.45 -0.04 -16.48
C LEU A 145 15.77 0.19 -17.24
N ARG A 146 15.90 -0.45 -18.41
CA ARG A 146 17.02 -0.20 -19.32
C ARG A 146 16.76 1.08 -20.10
N LEU A 147 17.73 1.99 -20.12
CA LEU A 147 17.64 3.28 -20.80
C LEU A 147 18.51 3.27 -22.06
N ASP A 148 18.22 2.33 -22.95
CA ASP A 148 18.89 2.07 -24.23
C ASP A 148 18.32 2.90 -25.41
N GLY A 149 17.52 3.91 -25.09
CA GLY A 149 16.81 4.74 -26.07
C GLY A 149 15.39 4.25 -26.40
N THR A 150 14.92 3.15 -25.81
CA THR A 150 13.55 2.64 -26.03
C THR A 150 12.49 3.30 -25.14
N VAL A 151 12.89 3.95 -24.04
CA VAL A 151 11.97 4.64 -23.13
C VAL A 151 11.82 6.10 -23.55
N PRO A 152 10.67 6.49 -24.14
CA PRO A 152 10.46 7.88 -24.55
C PRO A 152 10.32 8.79 -23.34
N ILE A 153 10.63 10.08 -23.49
CA ILE A 153 10.24 11.12 -22.53
C ILE A 153 9.38 12.16 -23.25
N ASN A 154 8.18 12.38 -22.75
CA ASN A 154 7.18 13.26 -23.33
C ASN A 154 7.21 14.66 -22.70
N GLY A 155 7.76 14.80 -21.50
CA GLY A 155 7.86 16.09 -20.84
C GLY A 155 8.29 16.01 -19.38
N VAL A 156 8.39 17.18 -18.77
CA VAL A 156 8.44 17.37 -17.32
C VAL A 156 7.11 17.99 -16.90
N ILE A 157 6.45 17.42 -15.90
CA ILE A 157 5.19 17.92 -15.34
C ILE A 157 5.38 18.31 -13.88
N ASN A 158 4.54 19.20 -13.36
CA ASN A 158 4.42 19.41 -11.92
C ASN A 158 3.52 18.34 -11.28
N VAL A 159 3.35 18.42 -9.96
CA VAL A 159 2.57 17.43 -9.19
C VAL A 159 1.06 17.47 -9.50
N GLN A 160 0.56 18.57 -10.05
CA GLN A 160 -0.81 18.73 -10.55
C GLN A 160 -0.98 18.16 -11.97
N GLY A 161 0.11 17.78 -12.64
CA GLY A 161 0.11 17.26 -14.00
C GLY A 161 0.19 18.34 -15.08
N GLU A 162 0.46 19.59 -14.71
CA GLU A 162 0.68 20.67 -15.67
C GLU A 162 2.08 20.53 -16.29
N VAL A 163 2.17 20.74 -17.61
CA VAL A 163 3.42 20.59 -18.36
C VAL A 163 4.32 21.79 -18.11
N LEU A 164 5.51 21.53 -17.56
CA LEU A 164 6.58 22.50 -17.37
C LEU A 164 7.52 22.53 -18.58
N GLU A 165 7.81 21.35 -19.14
CA GLU A 165 8.62 21.18 -20.35
C GLU A 165 7.93 20.16 -21.26
N ASP A 166 7.70 20.52 -22.53
CA ASP A 166 7.02 19.66 -23.51
C ASP A 166 8.01 19.11 -24.54
N PHE A 167 8.05 17.78 -24.64
CA PHE A 167 8.86 17.02 -25.60
C PHE A 167 8.01 16.15 -26.52
N SER A 168 6.68 16.24 -26.47
CA SER A 168 5.76 15.36 -27.22
C SER A 168 5.96 15.36 -28.75
N GLY A 169 6.53 16.44 -29.32
CA GLY A 169 6.91 16.53 -30.73
C GLY A 169 8.38 16.19 -31.05
N LYS A 170 9.21 15.90 -30.05
CA LYS A 170 10.63 15.55 -30.18
C LYS A 170 10.80 14.07 -29.90
N ARG A 171 11.61 13.36 -30.70
CA ARG A 171 12.01 11.97 -30.40
C ARG A 171 13.10 11.97 -29.32
N ASP A 172 12.73 12.42 -28.12
CA ASP A 172 13.63 12.37 -26.97
C ASP A 172 13.43 11.08 -26.16
N THR A 173 14.47 10.70 -25.42
CA THR A 173 14.47 9.48 -24.61
C THR A 173 14.83 9.84 -23.18
N LEU A 174 14.22 9.12 -22.22
CA LEU A 174 14.45 9.35 -20.81
C LEU A 174 15.93 9.23 -20.43
N GLY A 175 16.62 8.22 -20.99
CA GLY A 175 18.06 8.02 -20.77
C GLY A 175 18.89 9.23 -21.18
N ARG A 176 18.70 9.72 -22.41
CA ARG A 176 19.42 10.88 -22.93
C ARG A 176 19.16 12.13 -22.08
N TYR A 177 17.90 12.38 -21.73
CA TYR A 177 17.53 13.52 -20.91
C TYR A 177 18.21 13.49 -19.54
N LEU A 178 18.16 12.34 -18.83
CA LEU A 178 18.77 12.22 -17.51
C LEU A 178 20.31 12.31 -17.54
N THR A 179 20.96 12.00 -18.66
CA THR A 179 22.43 12.09 -18.77
C THR A 179 22.94 13.44 -19.30
N GLU A 180 22.19 14.10 -20.18
CA GLU A 180 22.66 15.28 -20.92
C GLU A 180 21.99 16.59 -20.46
N SER A 181 20.84 16.53 -19.80
CA SER A 181 20.10 17.73 -19.40
C SER A 181 20.78 18.45 -18.24
N LYS A 182 20.87 19.79 -18.35
CA LYS A 182 21.28 20.68 -17.25
C LYS A 182 20.05 21.20 -16.51
N THR A 183 19.22 20.30 -16.01
CA THR A 183 18.04 20.67 -15.21
C THR A 183 18.47 21.28 -13.87
N THR A 184 17.73 22.27 -13.38
CA THR A 184 17.90 22.86 -12.04
C THR A 184 17.04 22.16 -10.98
N SER A 185 16.18 21.23 -11.38
CA SER A 185 15.31 20.50 -10.43
C SER A 185 16.14 19.52 -9.61
N LYS A 186 16.21 19.74 -8.29
CA LYS A 186 16.87 18.81 -7.35
C LYS A 186 16.32 17.40 -7.46
N SER A 187 15.00 17.26 -7.63
CA SER A 187 14.35 15.96 -7.74
C SER A 187 14.77 15.16 -8.98
N ILE A 188 14.90 15.83 -10.13
CA ILE A 188 15.34 15.19 -11.37
C ILE A 188 16.83 14.90 -11.33
N GLN A 189 17.63 15.81 -10.75
CA GLN A 189 19.05 15.56 -10.49
C GLN A 189 19.24 14.33 -9.58
N TRP A 190 18.41 14.18 -8.56
CA TRP A 190 18.42 13.01 -7.69
C TRP A 190 18.15 11.73 -8.48
N ILE A 191 17.10 11.70 -9.32
CA ILE A 191 16.81 10.54 -10.20
C ILE A 191 18.00 10.24 -11.13
N ALA A 192 18.60 11.26 -11.73
CA ALA A 192 19.76 11.10 -12.61
C ALA A 192 20.97 10.52 -11.86
N ASN A 193 21.19 10.89 -10.60
CA ASN A 193 22.27 10.35 -9.78
C ASN A 193 22.08 8.86 -9.42
N GLN A 194 20.86 8.32 -9.55
CA GLN A 194 20.59 6.88 -9.34
C GLN A 194 20.88 6.03 -10.59
N LEU A 195 21.31 6.63 -11.71
CA LEU A 195 21.67 5.89 -12.91
C LEU A 195 22.81 4.91 -12.65
N GLN A 196 22.56 3.64 -12.90
CA GLN A 196 23.55 2.59 -12.79
C GLN A 196 24.20 2.35 -14.15
N LYS A 197 25.54 2.23 -14.16
CA LYS A 197 26.31 1.79 -15.32
C LYS A 197 27.07 0.52 -14.93
N GLY A 198 26.51 -0.64 -15.27
CA GLY A 198 27.21 -1.90 -15.00
C GLY A 198 28.54 -1.98 -15.75
N GLN A 199 29.54 -2.66 -15.16
CA GLN A 199 30.84 -2.92 -15.82
C GLN A 199 30.72 -3.64 -17.18
N HIS A 200 29.57 -4.27 -17.44
CA HIS A 200 29.25 -4.98 -18.68
C HIS A 200 27.98 -4.45 -19.38
N GLU A 201 27.38 -3.36 -18.90
CA GLU A 201 26.18 -2.79 -19.51
C GLU A 201 26.56 -1.66 -20.48
N LEU A 202 26.16 -1.80 -21.75
CA LEU A 202 26.35 -0.79 -22.79
C LEU A 202 25.52 0.48 -22.54
N HIS A 203 24.45 0.37 -21.76
CA HIS A 203 23.46 1.43 -21.51
C HIS A 203 23.24 1.62 -20.01
N HIS A 204 22.85 2.82 -19.59
CA HIS A 204 22.46 3.09 -18.21
C HIS A 204 21.16 2.37 -17.85
N SER A 205 20.98 2.07 -16.57
CA SER A 205 19.75 1.48 -16.05
C SER A 205 19.30 2.16 -14.75
N LEU A 206 18.00 2.10 -14.48
CA LEU A 206 17.40 2.49 -13.20
C LEU A 206 16.69 1.29 -12.59
N ASN A 207 16.87 1.07 -11.29
CA ASN A 207 15.97 0.20 -10.56
C ASN A 207 14.74 1.02 -10.16
N VAL A 208 13.55 0.52 -10.48
CA VAL A 208 12.29 1.17 -10.13
C VAL A 208 11.34 0.17 -9.49
N VAL A 209 10.47 0.66 -8.62
CA VAL A 209 9.24 -0.03 -8.24
C VAL A 209 8.11 0.61 -9.01
N VAL A 210 7.47 -0.18 -9.86
CA VAL A 210 6.26 0.20 -10.59
C VAL A 210 5.09 0.04 -9.64
N VAL A 211 4.43 1.15 -9.30
CA VAL A 211 3.25 1.22 -8.43
C VAL A 211 2.06 1.64 -9.28
N GLY A 212 1.02 0.80 -9.32
CA GLY A 212 -0.18 1.09 -10.09
C GLY A 212 -0.89 2.35 -9.61
N LYS A 213 -1.37 3.17 -10.56
CA LYS A 213 -2.17 4.35 -10.22
C LYS A 213 -3.57 3.92 -9.76
N MET A 214 -3.94 4.29 -8.53
CA MET A 214 -5.29 4.03 -8.01
C MET A 214 -6.32 4.90 -8.73
N LYS A 215 -7.46 4.30 -9.07
CA LYS A 215 -8.52 4.97 -9.84
C LYS A 215 -9.35 5.89 -8.95
N SER A 216 -9.65 7.08 -9.45
CA SER A 216 -10.50 8.06 -8.74
C SER A 216 -10.08 8.27 -7.29
N LEU A 217 -8.77 8.26 -7.04
CA LEU A 217 -8.20 8.43 -5.72
C LEU A 217 -8.62 9.80 -5.16
N LYS A 218 -9.21 9.78 -3.97
CA LYS A 218 -9.55 10.95 -3.18
C LYS A 218 -8.77 10.86 -1.87
N ASP A 219 -7.89 11.80 -1.65
CA ASP A 219 -7.10 11.90 -0.43
C ASP A 219 -7.73 12.86 0.58
N ASN A 220 -7.24 12.81 1.83
CA ASN A 220 -7.70 13.64 2.95
C ASN A 220 -9.18 13.42 3.29
N ILE A 221 -9.63 12.16 3.28
CA ILE A 221 -10.98 11.82 3.70
C ILE A 221 -11.13 12.05 5.19
N GLU A 222 -11.98 13.01 5.55
CA GLU A 222 -12.38 13.25 6.93
C GLU A 222 -13.43 12.22 7.37
N LEU A 223 -13.20 11.60 8.52
CA LEU A 223 -14.14 10.66 9.12
C LEU A 223 -15.16 11.39 9.97
N HIS A 224 -16.39 10.92 9.93
CA HIS A 224 -17.41 11.39 10.88
C HIS A 224 -16.96 11.10 12.32
N PRO A 225 -17.15 12.02 13.29
CA PRO A 225 -16.66 11.84 14.67
C PRO A 225 -17.11 10.54 15.35
N GLN A 226 -18.32 10.05 15.03
CA GLN A 226 -18.85 8.78 15.55
C GLN A 226 -18.07 7.55 15.11
N VAL A 227 -17.25 7.63 14.06
CA VAL A 227 -16.33 6.55 13.67
C VAL A 227 -15.33 6.29 14.80
N ARG A 228 -14.81 7.36 15.42
CA ARG A 228 -13.93 7.23 16.59
C ARG A 228 -14.65 6.56 17.77
N GLU A 229 -15.91 6.90 17.99
CA GLU A 229 -16.76 6.29 19.02
C GLU A 229 -17.03 4.80 18.75
N PHE A 230 -17.11 4.40 17.48
CA PHE A 230 -17.24 2.99 17.15
C PHE A 230 -15.97 2.19 17.51
N PHE A 231 -14.81 2.71 17.13
CA PHE A 231 -13.51 2.08 17.41
C PHE A 231 -13.12 2.12 18.89
N ASN A 232 -13.68 3.04 19.68
CA ASN A 232 -13.50 3.07 21.13
C ASN A 232 -14.56 2.25 21.91
N HIS A 233 -15.42 1.47 21.21
CA HIS A 233 -16.51 0.67 21.79
C HIS A 233 -17.64 1.50 22.46
N SER A 234 -17.76 2.80 22.19
CA SER A 234 -18.86 3.65 22.71
C SER A 234 -20.03 3.77 21.74
N ALA A 235 -19.86 3.37 20.48
CA ALA A 235 -20.92 3.30 19.48
C ALA A 235 -20.99 1.92 18.79
N ASN A 236 -22.15 1.63 18.18
CA ASN A 236 -22.41 0.42 17.40
C ASN A 236 -22.75 0.73 15.94
N VAL A 237 -22.77 -0.29 15.08
CA VAL A 237 -22.99 -0.12 13.63
C VAL A 237 -24.30 0.61 13.31
N SER A 238 -25.39 0.28 14.00
CA SER A 238 -26.71 0.90 13.75
C SER A 238 -26.75 2.41 14.01
N GLN A 239 -25.94 2.89 14.96
CA GLN A 239 -25.82 4.34 15.22
C GLN A 239 -25.08 5.05 14.08
N LEU A 240 -24.12 4.35 13.44
CA LEU A 240 -23.27 4.88 12.37
C LEU A 240 -23.95 4.86 10.99
N GLU A 241 -24.89 3.93 10.77
CA GLU A 241 -25.69 3.87 9.54
C GLU A 241 -26.50 5.14 9.33
N ASN A 242 -27.01 5.76 10.41
CA ASN A 242 -27.77 7.02 10.35
C ASN A 242 -26.96 8.23 9.88
N VAL A 243 -25.63 8.15 9.92
CA VAL A 243 -24.71 9.20 9.45
C VAL A 243 -23.97 8.78 8.17
N GLY A 244 -24.47 7.75 7.48
CA GLY A 244 -23.95 7.30 6.19
C GLY A 244 -22.66 6.49 6.27
N VAL A 245 -22.27 6.00 7.46
CA VAL A 245 -21.11 5.13 7.60
C VAL A 245 -21.55 3.67 7.49
N THR A 246 -21.04 2.96 6.48
CA THR A 246 -21.42 1.56 6.22
C THR A 246 -20.55 0.58 7.01
N ARG A 247 -21.05 -0.64 7.21
CA ARG A 247 -20.25 -1.74 7.79
C ARG A 247 -18.97 -2.00 6.98
N GLN A 248 -19.02 -1.84 5.66
CA GLN A 248 -17.86 -2.01 4.80
C GLN A 248 -16.79 -0.94 5.07
N MET A 249 -17.18 0.33 5.23
CA MET A 249 -16.24 1.40 5.62
C MET A 249 -15.54 1.08 6.95
N LEU A 250 -16.28 0.55 7.93
CA LEU A 250 -15.71 0.17 9.23
C LEU A 250 -14.72 -1.00 9.11
N ARG A 251 -15.02 -2.00 8.28
CA ARG A 251 -14.08 -3.10 7.98
C ARG A 251 -12.83 -2.60 7.28
N ASP A 252 -12.98 -1.71 6.30
CA ASP A 252 -11.88 -1.09 5.57
C ASP A 252 -10.92 -0.35 6.50
N LEU A 253 -11.48 0.47 7.41
CA LEU A 253 -10.71 1.22 8.39
C LEU A 253 -10.00 0.30 9.40
N ALA A 254 -10.68 -0.73 9.89
CA ALA A 254 -10.08 -1.72 10.78
C ALA A 254 -8.87 -2.41 10.14
N ASP A 255 -8.98 -2.83 8.88
CA ASP A 255 -7.87 -3.44 8.15
C ASP A 255 -6.74 -2.43 7.90
N ILE A 256 -7.04 -1.17 7.56
CA ILE A 256 -6.04 -0.11 7.38
C ILE A 256 -5.26 0.16 8.65
N PHE A 257 -5.92 0.27 9.80
CA PHE A 257 -5.23 0.52 11.07
C PHE A 257 -4.29 -0.62 11.46
N VAL A 258 -4.70 -1.86 11.19
CA VAL A 258 -3.82 -3.01 11.35
C VAL A 258 -2.64 -2.94 10.37
N PHE A 259 -2.92 -2.59 9.12
CA PHE A 259 -1.89 -2.49 8.08
C PHE A 259 -0.85 -1.40 8.40
N ASP A 260 -1.30 -0.20 8.77
CA ASP A 260 -0.46 0.94 9.16
C ASP A 260 0.46 0.59 10.34
N PHE A 261 -0.04 -0.18 11.30
CA PHE A 261 0.77 -0.71 12.38
C PHE A 261 1.85 -1.67 11.86
N LEU A 262 1.50 -2.63 11.02
CA LEU A 262 2.44 -3.64 10.52
C LEU A 262 3.54 -3.04 9.65
N ILE A 263 3.21 -2.02 8.85
CA ILE A 263 4.19 -1.28 8.05
C ILE A 263 4.90 -0.19 8.84
N HIS A 264 4.59 0.00 10.13
CA HIS A 264 5.12 1.06 10.98
C HIS A 264 5.01 2.45 10.31
N ASN A 265 3.78 2.91 10.12
CA ASN A 265 3.48 4.25 9.64
C ASN A 265 2.78 5.09 10.73
N PRO A 266 3.53 5.62 11.72
CA PRO A 266 2.94 6.32 12.85
C PRO A 266 2.34 7.70 12.51
N THR A 267 2.65 8.24 11.34
CA THR A 267 2.29 9.61 10.92
C THR A 267 1.19 9.64 9.86
N LYS A 268 0.48 8.53 9.62
CA LYS A 268 -0.64 8.50 8.67
C LYS A 268 -1.88 9.18 9.24
N GLU A 269 -1.90 10.50 9.10
CA GLU A 269 -3.01 11.35 9.53
C GLU A 269 -4.17 11.38 8.54
N ARG A 270 -3.89 11.08 7.28
CA ARG A 270 -4.83 11.24 6.17
C ARG A 270 -5.23 9.88 5.62
N LEU A 271 -6.53 9.72 5.40
CA LEU A 271 -7.10 8.56 4.76
C LEU A 271 -7.35 8.85 3.29
N ALA A 272 -7.26 7.80 2.48
CA ALA A 272 -7.52 7.86 1.06
C ALA A 272 -8.61 6.85 0.70
N MET A 273 -9.44 7.23 -0.27
CA MET A 273 -10.42 6.36 -0.87
C MET A 273 -10.17 6.24 -2.36
N SER A 274 -10.22 5.00 -2.87
CA SER A 274 -10.29 4.73 -4.30
C SER A 274 -11.67 4.13 -4.58
N GLU A 275 -12.41 4.79 -5.47
CA GLU A 275 -13.82 4.46 -5.75
C GLU A 275 -14.68 4.51 -4.47
N LEU A 276 -15.03 3.36 -3.88
CA LEU A 276 -15.87 3.25 -2.68
C LEU A 276 -15.14 2.67 -1.47
N ARG A 277 -13.83 2.43 -1.57
CA ARG A 277 -13.05 1.70 -0.57
C ARG A 277 -11.98 2.58 0.01
N PHE A 278 -11.76 2.47 1.32
CA PHE A 278 -10.50 3.00 1.85
C PHE A 278 -9.34 2.11 1.38
N VAL A 279 -8.25 2.75 1.03
CA VAL A 279 -7.05 2.14 0.43
C VAL A 279 -5.80 2.54 1.19
N SER A 280 -4.76 1.70 1.12
CA SER A 280 -3.44 2.07 1.61
C SER A 280 -2.61 2.67 0.47
N ASN A 281 -2.75 3.98 0.31
CA ASN A 281 -1.98 4.79 -0.62
C ASN A 281 -0.76 5.44 0.08
N ASP A 282 0.25 5.81 -0.72
CA ASP A 282 1.46 6.52 -0.32
C ASP A 282 2.13 5.90 0.91
N ASN A 283 2.61 4.67 0.73
CA ASN A 283 3.34 3.93 1.76
C ASN A 283 4.85 4.24 1.72
N ASP A 284 5.28 5.31 1.05
CA ASP A 284 6.67 5.77 0.96
C ASP A 284 7.31 6.06 2.34
N LYS A 285 6.49 6.46 3.31
CA LYS A 285 6.86 6.69 4.71
C LYS A 285 6.82 5.45 5.60
N ALA A 286 6.38 4.30 5.07
CA ALA A 286 6.33 3.06 5.84
C ALA A 286 7.73 2.59 6.26
N PHE A 287 7.87 1.95 7.41
CA PHE A 287 9.13 1.39 7.91
C PHE A 287 10.18 2.45 8.24
N TRP A 288 9.76 3.69 8.53
CA TRP A 288 10.64 4.83 8.83
C TRP A 288 10.52 5.27 10.31
N PRO A 289 11.61 5.64 11.02
CA PRO A 289 13.02 5.67 10.59
C PRO A 289 13.75 4.32 10.72
N ASP A 290 13.15 3.33 11.38
CA ASP A 290 13.71 1.97 11.52
C ASP A 290 12.58 0.95 11.69
N VAL A 291 12.77 -0.27 11.18
CA VAL A 291 11.98 -1.45 11.49
C VAL A 291 12.37 -1.97 12.88
N SER A 292 12.36 -1.11 13.90
CA SER A 292 12.75 -1.47 15.26
C SER A 292 11.92 -2.64 15.80
N THR A 293 12.53 -3.49 16.63
CA THR A 293 11.81 -4.45 17.47
C THR A 293 11.01 -3.75 18.57
N ASN A 294 11.30 -2.48 18.87
CA ASN A 294 10.46 -1.64 19.71
C ASN A 294 9.22 -1.21 18.91
N VAL A 295 8.10 -1.84 19.25
CA VAL A 295 6.83 -1.69 18.55
C VAL A 295 6.08 -0.44 19.00
N CYS A 296 5.62 0.35 18.04
CA CYS A 296 4.78 1.52 18.27
C CYS A 296 3.32 1.15 18.55
N GLU A 297 3.01 0.76 19.79
CA GLU A 297 1.65 0.31 20.15
C GLU A 297 0.58 1.39 19.99
N SER A 298 0.97 2.66 20.02
CA SER A 298 0.04 3.78 19.83
C SER A 298 -0.59 3.79 18.45
N ILE A 299 0.05 3.22 17.41
CA ILE A 299 -0.56 3.09 16.07
C ILE A 299 -1.78 2.17 16.13
N LEU A 300 -1.69 1.04 16.86
CA LEU A 300 -2.84 0.14 17.05
C LEU A 300 -3.88 0.78 17.96
N ARG A 301 -3.47 1.37 19.07
CA ARG A 301 -4.39 1.88 20.10
C ARG A 301 -5.15 3.13 19.66
N CYS A 302 -4.49 4.03 18.94
CA CYS A 302 -5.06 5.31 18.58
C CYS A 302 -4.46 5.77 17.24
N PRO A 303 -4.90 5.16 16.11
CA PRO A 303 -4.49 5.56 14.77
C PRO A 303 -4.55 7.07 14.62
N ALA A 304 -3.50 7.69 14.04
CA ALA A 304 -3.41 9.14 13.93
C ALA A 304 -4.59 9.76 13.15
N SER A 305 -5.12 9.04 12.17
CA SER A 305 -6.32 9.40 11.40
C SER A 305 -7.63 9.43 12.23
N LEU A 306 -7.66 8.78 13.40
CA LEU A 306 -8.78 8.88 14.35
C LEU A 306 -8.59 9.98 15.40
N GLN A 307 -7.43 10.64 15.42
CA GLN A 307 -7.13 11.70 16.39
C GLN A 307 -7.65 13.07 15.89
N PRO A 308 -8.24 13.89 16.78
CA PRO A 308 -8.54 15.28 16.49
C PRO A 308 -7.31 16.03 16.00
N GLU A 309 -7.49 16.92 15.01
CA GLU A 309 -6.38 17.63 14.35
C GLU A 309 -5.42 18.34 15.32
N GLY A 310 -5.93 18.90 16.42
CA GLY A 310 -5.12 19.60 17.44
C GLY A 310 -4.38 18.71 18.45
N THR A 311 -4.53 17.39 18.38
CA THR A 311 -3.90 16.42 19.30
C THR A 311 -2.87 15.50 18.64
N ARG A 312 -2.66 15.66 17.33
CA ARG A 312 -1.72 14.84 16.55
C ARG A 312 -0.28 15.14 16.94
N ALA A 313 0.55 14.11 17.08
CA ALA A 313 1.96 14.26 17.44
C ALA A 313 2.73 15.02 16.34
N SER A 314 3.62 15.95 16.72
CA SER A 314 4.39 16.70 15.71
C SER A 314 5.40 15.80 15.00
N THR A 315 5.57 16.07 13.71
CA THR A 315 6.38 15.32 12.73
C THR A 315 7.90 15.44 12.91
N GLU A 316 8.38 16.17 13.91
CA GLU A 316 9.76 16.68 13.95
C GLU A 316 10.76 15.89 14.81
N LYS A 317 10.35 14.81 15.48
CA LYS A 317 11.26 14.05 16.35
C LYS A 317 11.35 12.58 15.96
N ASN A 318 12.60 12.09 15.92
CA ASN A 318 12.99 10.69 15.68
C ASN A 318 12.41 9.67 16.68
N ASP A 319 11.62 10.11 17.66
CA ASP A 319 10.74 9.31 18.50
C ASP A 319 9.31 9.36 17.93
N ALA A 320 9.08 8.67 16.82
CA ALA A 320 7.86 8.80 16.01
C ALA A 320 6.59 8.19 16.66
N CYS A 321 6.65 7.69 17.89
CA CYS A 321 5.48 7.13 18.55
C CYS A 321 4.69 8.17 19.33
N PRO A 322 3.40 8.41 19.01
CA PRO A 322 2.57 9.30 19.81
C PRO A 322 2.55 8.84 21.28
N ASN A 323 3.02 9.71 22.18
CA ASN A 323 2.94 9.52 23.62
C ASN A 323 1.48 9.56 24.06
N ILE A 324 0.83 8.40 24.11
CA ILE A 324 -0.42 8.28 24.87
C ILE A 324 0.01 8.34 26.34
N ARG A 325 -0.18 9.51 26.99
CA ARG A 325 0.05 9.68 28.43
C ARG A 325 -0.85 8.71 29.20
N SER A 326 -0.32 7.53 29.54
CA SER A 326 -0.89 6.68 30.58
C SER A 326 -0.47 7.25 31.93
N ASN A 327 -1.42 7.73 32.71
CA ASN A 327 -1.18 8.06 34.12
C ASN A 327 -0.85 6.74 34.86
N PRO A 328 0.33 6.60 35.50
CA PRO A 328 0.82 5.30 35.97
C PRO A 328 0.04 4.70 37.15
N ASP A 329 -0.80 5.47 37.84
CA ASP A 329 -1.50 5.04 39.07
C ASP A 329 -2.92 4.49 38.84
N VAL A 330 -3.34 4.32 37.59
CA VAL A 330 -4.62 3.68 37.23
C VAL A 330 -4.30 2.71 36.10
N LEU A 331 -4.65 1.43 36.22
CA LEU A 331 -4.73 0.54 35.04
C LEU A 331 -5.82 1.13 34.14
N PRO A 332 -5.50 1.89 33.08
CA PRO A 332 -6.50 2.73 32.46
C PRO A 332 -7.39 1.89 31.55
N SER A 333 -8.68 2.21 31.55
CA SER A 333 -9.64 1.81 30.52
C SER A 333 -9.14 2.07 29.09
N ASP A 334 -8.10 2.90 28.92
CA ASP A 334 -7.66 3.56 27.69
C ASP A 334 -6.54 2.82 26.94
N GLN A 335 -6.01 1.70 27.47
CA GLN A 335 -5.01 0.88 26.76
C GLN A 335 -5.58 0.09 25.56
N PHE A 336 -6.90 0.10 25.39
CA PHE A 336 -7.64 -0.71 24.42
C PHE A 336 -8.57 0.12 23.51
N VAL A 337 -8.27 1.41 23.37
CA VAL A 337 -8.88 2.21 22.29
C VAL A 337 -8.51 1.50 20.96
N ASN A 338 -9.46 1.34 20.05
CA ASN A 338 -9.32 0.55 18.81
C ASN A 338 -9.15 -0.98 18.99
N CYS A 339 -10.13 -1.62 19.65
CA CYS A 339 -10.29 -3.08 19.69
C CYS A 339 -11.38 -3.56 18.70
N ARG A 340 -11.38 -3.08 17.45
CA ARG A 340 -12.31 -3.57 16.42
C ARG A 340 -11.52 -4.15 15.24
N PHE A 341 -11.79 -5.39 14.88
CA PHE A 341 -11.05 -6.14 13.87
C PHE A 341 -12.00 -6.87 12.91
N THR A 342 -11.52 -7.18 11.71
CA THR A 342 -12.22 -8.10 10.82
C THR A 342 -11.99 -9.54 11.29
N LYS A 343 -12.99 -10.42 11.13
CA LYS A 343 -12.79 -11.87 11.39
C LYS A 343 -11.73 -12.47 10.44
N HIS A 344 -11.61 -11.88 9.25
CA HIS A 344 -10.62 -12.27 8.25
C HIS A 344 -9.20 -12.15 8.79
N ILE A 345 -8.81 -10.98 9.34
CA ILE A 345 -7.43 -10.77 9.78
C ILE A 345 -7.04 -11.70 10.94
N ALA A 346 -7.95 -11.91 11.90
CA ALA A 346 -7.72 -12.85 13.00
C ALA A 346 -7.54 -14.29 12.50
N SER A 347 -8.39 -14.71 11.55
CA SER A 347 -8.29 -16.04 10.93
C SER A 347 -6.99 -16.22 10.14
N ARG A 348 -6.55 -15.19 9.41
CA ARG A 348 -5.28 -15.17 8.67
C ARG A 348 -4.08 -15.27 9.60
N LEU A 349 -4.03 -14.46 10.66
CA LEU A 349 -2.95 -14.53 11.65
C LEU A 349 -2.87 -15.91 12.30
N LYS A 350 -4.02 -16.53 12.63
CA LYS A 350 -4.07 -17.89 13.16
C LYS A 350 -3.50 -18.92 12.17
N ARG A 351 -3.76 -18.77 10.87
CA ARG A 351 -3.16 -19.63 9.83
C ARG A 351 -1.66 -19.48 9.72
N PHE A 352 -1.09 -18.32 10.08
CA PHE A 352 0.35 -18.13 10.11
C PHE A 352 1.01 -18.60 11.41
N SER A 353 0.21 -18.86 12.45
CA SER A 353 0.71 -19.26 13.76
C SER A 353 1.08 -20.74 13.81
N ASP A 354 2.38 -21.02 13.89
CA ASP A 354 2.92 -22.34 14.28
C ASP A 354 3.19 -22.41 15.79
N LYS A 355 3.89 -23.44 16.28
CA LYS A 355 4.31 -23.59 17.69
C LYS A 355 5.12 -22.40 18.23
N THR A 356 5.69 -21.57 17.36
CA THR A 356 6.53 -20.41 17.70
C THR A 356 5.85 -19.05 17.49
N GLY A 357 4.59 -19.01 17.02
CA GLY A 357 3.83 -17.77 16.74
C GLY A 357 3.69 -17.44 15.25
N PRO A 358 2.86 -16.43 14.88
CA PRO A 358 2.61 -16.05 13.49
C PRO A 358 3.81 -15.42 12.77
N GLY A 359 4.76 -14.82 13.50
CA GLY A 359 5.85 -14.06 12.91
C GLY A 359 6.78 -14.88 12.00
N GLN A 360 7.18 -16.08 12.40
CA GLN A 360 8.20 -16.85 11.66
C GLN A 360 7.71 -17.37 10.30
N MET A 361 6.54 -18.02 10.26
CA MET A 361 6.02 -18.55 8.99
C MET A 361 5.64 -17.41 8.04
N PHE A 362 5.05 -16.34 8.56
CA PHE A 362 4.72 -15.17 7.75
C PHE A 362 5.99 -14.56 7.11
N SER A 363 7.00 -14.29 7.93
CA SER A 363 8.27 -13.70 7.47
C SER A 363 8.99 -14.58 6.45
N SER A 364 8.94 -15.90 6.60
CA SER A 364 9.46 -16.85 5.60
C SER A 364 8.71 -16.76 4.26
N LYS A 365 7.37 -16.69 4.29
CA LYS A 365 6.54 -16.53 3.09
C LYS A 365 6.75 -15.16 2.42
N LEU A 366 6.86 -14.09 3.20
CA LEU A 366 7.19 -12.76 2.70
C LEU A 366 8.56 -12.75 2.02
N ARG A 367 9.58 -13.32 2.68
CA ARG A 367 10.93 -13.45 2.10
C ARG A 367 10.90 -14.22 0.79
N ARG A 368 10.22 -15.36 0.74
CA ARG A 368 10.08 -16.14 -0.50
C ARG A 368 9.37 -15.34 -1.59
N SER A 369 8.31 -14.62 -1.26
CA SER A 369 7.56 -13.78 -2.20
C SER A 369 8.45 -12.69 -2.82
N LEU A 370 9.25 -12.02 -1.99
CA LEU A 370 10.14 -10.95 -2.45
C LEU A 370 11.33 -11.49 -3.25
N ILE A 371 11.97 -12.58 -2.82
CA ILE A 371 13.14 -13.16 -3.51
C ILE A 371 12.76 -13.81 -4.84
N MET A 372 11.68 -14.59 -4.87
CA MET A 372 11.34 -15.38 -6.05
C MET A 372 10.64 -14.56 -7.12
N ASN A 373 9.90 -13.53 -6.72
CA ASN A 373 9.00 -12.84 -7.62
C ASN A 373 9.46 -11.42 -7.99
N GLU A 374 10.61 -10.91 -7.53
CA GLU A 374 11.06 -9.55 -7.85
C GLU A 374 12.42 -9.50 -8.55
N THR A 375 12.57 -8.55 -9.49
CA THR A 375 13.82 -8.39 -10.25
C THR A 375 14.88 -7.55 -9.52
N VAL A 376 14.48 -6.84 -8.47
CA VAL A 376 15.36 -6.03 -7.64
C VAL A 376 15.58 -6.78 -6.33
N ASP A 377 16.85 -7.10 -6.03
CA ASP A 377 17.20 -7.76 -4.78
C ASP A 377 17.12 -6.78 -3.62
N ILE A 378 16.07 -6.92 -2.82
CA ILE A 378 15.81 -6.08 -1.64
C ILE A 378 16.94 -6.21 -0.61
N HIS A 379 17.62 -7.36 -0.55
CA HIS A 379 18.74 -7.58 0.37
C HIS A 379 20.00 -6.80 0.01
N SER A 380 20.10 -6.27 -1.22
CA SER A 380 21.18 -5.37 -1.61
C SER A 380 21.07 -3.98 -0.96
N PHE A 381 19.92 -3.64 -0.35
CA PHE A 381 19.63 -2.34 0.26
C PHE A 381 19.64 -2.42 1.80
N LYS A 382 20.76 -2.88 2.38
CA LYS A 382 20.86 -3.22 3.81
C LYS A 382 20.53 -2.09 4.79
N SER A 383 20.74 -0.83 4.39
CA SER A 383 20.45 0.35 5.23
C SER A 383 19.04 0.92 5.03
N TYR A 384 18.27 0.41 4.07
CA TYR A 384 17.00 1.01 3.66
C TYR A 384 15.89 0.87 4.72
N PHE A 385 15.81 -0.30 5.37
CA PHE A 385 14.82 -0.59 6.40
C PHE A 385 15.34 -0.37 7.82
N GLY A 386 16.47 0.33 7.96
CA GLY A 386 17.11 0.59 9.25
C GLY A 386 18.07 -0.51 9.68
N LYS A 387 18.26 -0.66 11.00
CA LYS A 387 19.30 -1.55 11.58
C LYS A 387 18.82 -2.98 11.79
N VAL A 388 17.51 -3.16 11.91
CA VAL A 388 16.87 -4.46 12.11
C VAL A 388 16.51 -5.07 10.76
N ASP A 389 16.65 -6.39 10.64
CA ASP A 389 16.21 -7.11 9.45
C ASP A 389 14.69 -6.92 9.26
N LEU A 390 14.28 -6.54 8.04
CA LEU A 390 12.89 -6.27 7.68
C LEU A 390 11.93 -7.36 8.17
N TYR A 391 12.33 -8.62 7.98
CA TYR A 391 11.51 -9.78 8.28
C TYR A 391 11.40 -10.02 9.79
N GLU A 392 12.46 -9.73 10.55
CA GLU A 392 12.45 -9.79 12.01
C GLU A 392 11.46 -8.77 12.59
N GLY A 393 11.54 -7.50 12.17
CA GLY A 393 10.65 -6.48 12.72
C GLY A 393 9.18 -6.64 12.28
N ILE A 394 8.91 -7.13 11.06
CA ILE A 394 7.53 -7.51 10.67
C ILE A 394 7.04 -8.69 11.54
N GLY A 395 7.88 -9.70 11.75
CA GLY A 395 7.54 -10.85 12.60
C GLY A 395 7.17 -10.43 14.02
N ALA A 396 7.99 -9.58 14.65
CA ALA A 396 7.74 -9.04 15.98
C ALA A 396 6.41 -8.26 16.07
N ARG A 397 6.07 -7.48 15.05
CA ARG A 397 4.79 -6.75 14.98
C ARG A 397 3.60 -7.70 14.84
N LEU A 398 3.70 -8.75 14.02
CA LEU A 398 2.63 -9.75 13.89
C LEU A 398 2.35 -10.48 15.21
N ASP A 399 3.40 -10.88 15.93
CA ASP A 399 3.26 -11.52 17.24
C ASP A 399 2.60 -10.54 18.25
N ARG A 400 2.99 -9.26 18.21
CA ARG A 400 2.39 -8.22 19.06
C ARG A 400 0.91 -7.99 18.73
N LEU A 401 0.55 -7.93 17.44
CA LEU A 401 -0.83 -7.80 16.98
C LEU A 401 -1.69 -8.98 17.43
N ALA A 402 -1.20 -10.21 17.27
CA ALA A 402 -1.92 -11.40 17.70
C ALA A 402 -2.17 -11.40 19.22
N ASN A 403 -1.18 -11.00 20.01
CA ASN A 403 -1.34 -10.82 21.46
C ASN A 403 -2.32 -9.68 21.80
N TYR A 404 -2.28 -8.56 21.06
CA TYR A 404 -3.22 -7.45 21.26
C TYR A 404 -4.67 -7.86 20.99
N ILE A 405 -4.93 -8.58 19.90
CA ILE A 405 -6.25 -9.15 19.59
C ILE A 405 -6.72 -10.08 20.73
N LYS A 406 -5.83 -10.96 21.23
CA LYS A 406 -6.15 -11.85 22.36
C LYS A 406 -6.56 -11.08 23.61
N GLN A 407 -5.85 -9.99 23.93
CA GLN A 407 -6.20 -9.15 25.08
C GLN A 407 -7.53 -8.40 24.87
N CYS A 408 -7.79 -7.89 23.66
CA CYS A 408 -9.08 -7.31 23.29
C CYS A 408 -10.23 -8.34 23.45
N MET A 409 -10.04 -9.60 23.02
CA MET A 409 -11.03 -10.67 23.19
C MET A 409 -11.33 -10.97 24.66
N VAL A 410 -10.31 -10.99 25.54
CA VAL A 410 -10.52 -11.20 26.98
C VAL A 410 -11.42 -10.12 27.58
N ARG A 411 -11.31 -8.87 27.09
CA ARG A 411 -12.05 -7.73 27.63
C ARG A 411 -13.45 -7.56 27.03
N PHE A 412 -13.58 -7.67 25.71
CA PHE A 412 -14.81 -7.32 24.98
C PHE A 412 -15.50 -8.54 24.35
N GLY A 413 -14.96 -9.75 24.53
CA GLY A 413 -15.47 -10.97 23.90
C GLY A 413 -15.47 -10.89 22.38
N ASP A 414 -16.45 -11.53 21.75
CA ASP A 414 -16.63 -11.49 20.29
C ASP A 414 -17.10 -10.12 19.77
N GLY A 415 -17.43 -9.19 20.68
CA GLY A 415 -17.75 -7.80 20.36
C GLY A 415 -16.60 -7.04 19.70
N ILE A 416 -15.40 -7.59 19.65
CA ILE A 416 -14.28 -6.97 18.90
C ILE A 416 -14.41 -7.13 17.39
N PHE A 417 -15.28 -8.01 16.89
CA PHE A 417 -15.38 -8.29 15.46
C PHE A 417 -16.49 -7.49 14.77
N ILE A 418 -16.23 -7.05 13.53
CA ILE A 418 -17.15 -6.27 12.67
C ILE A 418 -17.87 -7.13 11.63
#